data_AF-A0A498RC99-F1
#
_entry.id   AF-A0A498RC99-F1
#
_cell.length_a   1.000
_cell.length_b   1.000
_cell.length_c   1.000
_cell.angle_alpha   90.00
_cell.angle_beta   90.00
_cell.angle_gamma   90.00
#
_symmetry.space_group_name_H-M   'P 1'
#
loop_
_entity.id
_entity.type
_entity.pdbx_description
1 polymer ?
#
loop_
_entity_poly.entity_id
_entity_poly.type
_entity_poly.pdbx_seq_one_letter_code
_entity_poly.pdbx_strand_id
1 'polypeptide(L)'
;MVQVTGRSLADIDLGGDSGGDFKVSGNAAAAVLTGNLIIDSGAQVDIDPNANLNLDGGILHIASNANLKVDSTSSLTVTNGSSVSLNEGSTLILTSGSSINVDSGTINLENNSKLNLTNQAILQVTNGGVLNDQGSITNDSGTININNNGLLDINNSTLNIDSQDTIKASKYLNMSITCENVTPK
;
A
#
# COMPACT_ATOMS: atom_id res chain seq x y z
N MET A 1 -12.06 0.63 -19.34
CA MET A 1 -10.61 0.90 -19.28
C MET A 1 -10.35 2.39 -19.46
N VAL A 2 -9.99 3.10 -18.39
CA VAL A 2 -9.46 4.46 -18.46
C VAL A 2 -7.93 4.35 -18.38
N GLN A 3 -7.21 4.86 -19.40
CA GLN A 3 -5.75 4.76 -19.47
C GLN A 3 -5.12 6.15 -19.39
N VAL A 4 -4.09 6.29 -18.55
CA VAL A 4 -3.36 7.56 -18.39
C VAL A 4 -1.91 7.40 -18.83
N THR A 5 -1.47 8.31 -19.70
CA THR A 5 -0.11 8.38 -20.23
C THR A 5 0.67 9.65 -19.81
N GLY A 6 0.20 10.39 -18.79
CA GLY A 6 0.91 11.56 -18.24
C GLY A 6 0.02 12.75 -17.81
N ARG A 7 -0.99 12.54 -16.95
CA ARG A 7 -1.95 13.59 -16.57
C ARG A 7 -2.18 13.64 -15.06
N SER A 8 -2.55 14.83 -14.56
CA SER A 8 -3.17 14.97 -13.24
C SER A 8 -4.59 14.40 -13.28
N LEU A 9 -4.94 13.67 -12.23
CA LEU A 9 -6.28 13.14 -11.97
C LEU A 9 -6.90 13.99 -10.87
N ALA A 10 -8.15 14.36 -11.04
CA ALA A 10 -8.97 14.96 -10.00
C ALA A 10 -10.30 14.20 -10.03
N ASP A 11 -10.72 13.69 -8.87
CA ASP A 11 -12.01 13.05 -8.64
C ASP A 11 -12.38 12.02 -9.71
N ILE A 12 -11.70 10.88 -9.69
CA ILE A 12 -12.04 9.72 -10.53
C ILE A 12 -12.66 8.67 -9.63
N ASP A 13 -13.91 8.31 -9.91
CA ASP A 13 -14.58 7.17 -9.31
C ASP A 13 -14.67 6.03 -10.34
N LEU A 14 -14.10 4.88 -10.00
CA LEU A 14 -14.10 3.67 -10.81
C LEU A 14 -15.15 2.64 -10.32
N GLY A 15 -16.00 3.02 -9.35
CA GLY A 15 -17.09 2.22 -8.81
C GLY A 15 -18.36 2.22 -9.67
N GLY A 16 -18.94 1.02 -9.87
CA GLY A 16 -20.19 0.76 -10.58
C GLY A 16 -20.35 -0.73 -10.93
N ASP A 17 -21.56 -1.16 -11.33
CA ASP A 17 -21.97 -2.57 -11.57
C ASP A 17 -21.08 -3.40 -12.53
N SER A 18 -20.07 -2.80 -13.16
CA SER A 18 -19.16 -3.46 -14.10
C SER A 18 -17.66 -3.22 -13.86
N GLY A 19 -17.24 -2.75 -12.68
CA GLY A 19 -15.82 -2.68 -12.28
C GLY A 19 -14.93 -1.97 -13.31
N GLY A 20 -14.83 -0.65 -13.26
CA GLY A 20 -14.04 0.09 -14.25
C GLY A 20 -12.54 -0.15 -14.07
N ASP A 21 -11.91 -0.90 -14.96
CA ASP A 21 -10.45 -1.02 -14.92
C ASP A 21 -9.78 0.34 -15.24
N PHE A 22 -8.80 0.73 -14.43
CA PHE A 22 -7.94 1.89 -14.67
C PHE A 22 -6.49 1.44 -14.81
N LYS A 23 -5.77 2.08 -15.73
CA LYS A 23 -4.41 1.68 -16.05
C LYS A 23 -3.49 2.87 -16.22
N VAL A 24 -2.37 2.87 -15.51
CA VAL A 24 -1.26 3.80 -15.73
C VAL A 24 -0.16 3.03 -16.45
N SER A 25 0.20 3.44 -17.67
CA SER A 25 1.15 2.68 -18.49
C SER A 25 1.95 3.54 -19.45
N GLY A 26 2.96 2.95 -20.10
CA GLY A 26 3.76 3.62 -21.11
C GLY A 26 4.79 4.61 -20.55
N ASN A 27 5.46 4.25 -19.45
CA ASN A 27 6.39 5.13 -18.71
C ASN A 27 5.73 6.44 -18.22
N ALA A 28 4.43 6.38 -17.96
CA ALA A 28 3.66 7.55 -17.57
C ALA A 28 3.78 7.85 -16.08
N ALA A 29 3.59 9.13 -15.74
CA ALA A 29 3.31 9.57 -14.38
C ALA A 29 1.87 10.07 -14.31
N ALA A 30 1.05 9.42 -13.51
CA ALA A 30 -0.25 9.92 -13.09
C ALA A 30 -0.11 10.53 -11.69
N ALA A 31 -0.88 11.56 -11.38
CA ALA A 31 -0.86 12.16 -10.05
C ALA A 31 -2.26 12.47 -9.55
N VAL A 32 -2.51 12.24 -8.25
CA VAL A 32 -3.67 12.75 -7.53
C VAL A 32 -3.16 13.87 -6.63
N LEU A 33 -3.23 15.10 -7.15
CA LEU A 33 -2.74 16.30 -6.45
C LEU A 33 -3.76 16.81 -5.44
N THR A 34 -5.03 16.76 -5.82
CA THR A 34 -6.15 17.18 -4.98
C THR A 34 -7.35 16.30 -5.30
N GLY A 35 -8.21 16.08 -4.31
CA GLY A 35 -9.40 15.25 -4.48
C GLY A 35 -9.08 13.76 -4.35
N ASN A 36 -9.99 12.94 -4.87
CA ASN A 36 -10.02 11.51 -4.60
C ASN A 36 -9.86 10.68 -5.88
N LEU A 37 -9.09 9.60 -5.80
CA LEU A 37 -9.21 8.45 -6.71
C LEU A 37 -9.89 7.33 -5.93
N ILE A 38 -11.08 6.93 -6.35
CA ILE A 38 -11.88 5.88 -5.71
C ILE A 38 -11.86 4.64 -6.61
N ILE A 39 -11.41 3.53 -6.03
CA ILE A 39 -11.39 2.20 -6.65
C ILE A 39 -12.28 1.31 -5.80
N ASP A 40 -13.44 0.93 -6.31
CA ASP A 40 -14.44 0.22 -5.51
C ASP A 40 -15.14 -0.88 -6.33
N SER A 41 -16.03 -1.62 -5.69
CA SER A 41 -16.91 -2.62 -6.34
C SER A 41 -16.15 -3.63 -7.20
N GLY A 42 -15.01 -4.13 -6.70
CA GLY A 42 -14.18 -5.12 -7.39
C GLY A 42 -13.35 -4.59 -8.57
N ALA A 43 -13.34 -3.28 -8.81
CA ALA A 43 -12.54 -2.66 -9.86
C ALA A 43 -11.05 -2.99 -9.73
N GLN A 44 -10.35 -3.04 -10.87
CA GLN A 44 -8.92 -3.33 -10.93
C GLN A 44 -8.14 -2.11 -11.40
N VAL A 45 -7.04 -1.82 -10.72
CA VAL A 45 -6.08 -0.82 -11.17
C VAL A 45 -4.71 -1.44 -11.35
N ASP A 46 -4.15 -1.25 -12.54
CA ASP A 46 -2.79 -1.68 -12.85
C ASP A 46 -1.88 -0.47 -13.08
N ILE A 47 -0.79 -0.41 -12.32
CA ILE A 47 0.37 0.43 -12.62
C ILE A 47 1.39 -0.46 -13.32
N ASP A 48 1.46 -0.31 -14.64
CA ASP A 48 2.33 -1.12 -15.51
C ASP A 48 3.82 -0.85 -15.25
N PRO A 49 4.70 -1.76 -15.70
CA PRO A 49 6.14 -1.57 -15.61
C PRO A 49 6.60 -0.17 -16.04
N ASN A 50 7.45 0.45 -15.22
CA ASN A 50 7.99 1.80 -15.37
C ASN A 50 6.98 2.97 -15.28
N ALA A 51 5.70 2.71 -15.01
CA ALA A 51 4.72 3.76 -14.74
C ALA A 51 4.72 4.15 -13.26
N ASN A 52 4.18 5.33 -12.95
CA ASN A 52 4.13 5.84 -11.58
C ASN A 52 2.76 6.47 -11.28
N LEU A 53 2.24 6.21 -10.08
CA LEU A 53 1.11 6.94 -9.51
C LEU A 53 1.59 7.73 -8.30
N ASN A 54 1.44 9.05 -8.33
CA ASN A 54 1.89 9.92 -7.25
C ASN A 54 0.69 10.54 -6.54
N LEU A 55 0.60 10.36 -5.23
CA LEU A 55 -0.34 11.07 -4.37
C LEU A 55 0.42 12.20 -3.68
N ASP A 56 -0.03 13.42 -3.94
CA ASP A 56 0.60 14.65 -3.48
C ASP A 56 -0.48 15.61 -2.97
N GLY A 57 -0.97 15.34 -1.76
CA GLY A 57 -2.12 16.02 -1.14
C GLY A 57 -3.51 15.41 -1.45
N GLY A 58 -3.61 14.51 -2.42
CA GLY A 58 -4.84 13.77 -2.75
C GLY A 58 -5.09 12.52 -1.90
N ILE A 59 -6.23 11.86 -2.12
CA ILE A 59 -6.61 10.61 -1.46
C ILE A 59 -6.81 9.52 -2.50
N LEU A 60 -6.34 8.31 -2.17
CA LEU A 60 -6.66 7.08 -2.88
C LEU A 60 -7.49 6.18 -1.96
N HIS A 61 -8.72 5.87 -2.33
CA HIS A 61 -9.60 4.98 -1.58
C HIS A 61 -9.83 3.70 -2.37
N ILE A 62 -9.59 2.54 -1.74
CA ILE A 62 -9.74 1.21 -2.32
C ILE A 62 -10.69 0.39 -1.44
N ALA A 63 -11.82 -0.05 -1.97
CA ALA A 63 -12.89 -0.68 -1.19
C ALA A 63 -13.60 -1.81 -1.95
N SER A 64 -14.58 -2.46 -1.30
CA SER A 64 -15.40 -3.57 -1.79
C SER A 64 -14.66 -4.59 -2.67
N ASN A 65 -13.60 -5.21 -2.13
CA ASN A 65 -12.78 -6.22 -2.83
C ASN A 65 -12.09 -5.72 -4.12
N ALA A 66 -11.98 -4.41 -4.33
CA ALA A 66 -11.19 -3.84 -5.41
C ALA A 66 -9.70 -4.08 -5.19
N ASN A 67 -8.94 -4.03 -6.29
CA ASN A 67 -7.51 -4.31 -6.26
C ASN A 67 -6.73 -3.20 -6.95
N LEU A 68 -5.58 -2.85 -6.36
CA LEU A 68 -4.54 -2.06 -7.00
C LEU A 68 -3.27 -2.89 -7.07
N LYS A 69 -2.73 -3.06 -8.28
CA LYS A 69 -1.48 -3.75 -8.55
C LYS A 69 -0.41 -2.76 -9.00
N VAL A 70 0.75 -2.84 -8.38
CA VAL A 70 1.98 -2.14 -8.74
C VAL A 70 2.96 -3.22 -9.21
N ASP A 71 3.38 -3.17 -10.49
CA ASP A 71 4.15 -4.24 -11.12
C ASP A 71 5.54 -3.79 -11.59
N SER A 72 6.53 -4.67 -11.47
CA SER A 72 7.86 -4.52 -12.06
C SER A 72 8.54 -3.24 -11.56
N THR A 73 9.20 -2.45 -12.40
CA THR A 73 9.89 -1.22 -11.98
C THR A 73 8.96 -0.02 -11.74
N SER A 74 7.66 -0.24 -11.56
CA SER A 74 6.70 0.83 -11.29
C SER A 74 6.67 1.26 -9.82
N SER A 75 6.04 2.40 -9.57
CA SER A 75 5.89 2.89 -8.20
C SER A 75 4.54 3.53 -7.89
N LEU A 76 4.16 3.48 -6.61
CA LEU A 76 3.16 4.34 -6.00
C LEU A 76 3.83 5.18 -4.90
N THR A 77 3.74 6.50 -5.02
CA THR A 77 4.32 7.45 -4.05
C THR A 77 3.20 8.13 -3.27
N VAL A 78 3.31 8.18 -1.94
CA VAL A 78 2.33 8.80 -1.03
C VAL A 78 3.05 9.88 -0.23
N THR A 79 2.82 11.14 -0.62
CA THR A 79 3.56 12.31 -0.12
C THR A 79 2.69 13.48 0.33
N ASN A 80 3.30 14.42 1.05
CA ASN A 80 2.71 15.73 1.39
C ASN A 80 1.33 15.61 2.06
N GLY A 81 1.21 14.68 3.02
CA GLY A 81 -0.02 14.44 3.76
C GLY A 81 -1.13 13.74 2.97
N SER A 82 -0.85 13.25 1.75
CA SER A 82 -1.78 12.37 1.02
C SER A 82 -2.03 11.06 1.78
N SER A 83 -3.14 10.41 1.42
CA SER A 83 -3.52 9.15 2.06
C SER A 83 -3.96 8.07 1.08
N VAL A 84 -3.65 6.83 1.42
CA VAL A 84 -4.23 5.61 0.83
C VAL A 84 -5.07 4.93 1.90
N SER A 85 -6.32 4.61 1.59
CA SER A 85 -7.20 3.83 2.46
C SER A 85 -7.63 2.56 1.75
N LEU A 86 -7.38 1.42 2.39
CA LEU A 86 -7.85 0.11 1.94
C LEU A 86 -8.91 -0.38 2.93
N ASN A 87 -10.08 -0.73 2.42
CA ASN A 87 -11.22 -1.16 3.21
C ASN A 87 -11.94 -2.35 2.57
N GLU A 88 -12.86 -2.98 3.31
CA GLU A 88 -13.83 -3.97 2.82
C GLU A 88 -13.22 -5.07 1.92
N GLY A 89 -12.16 -5.72 2.41
CA GLY A 89 -11.50 -6.83 1.70
C GLY A 89 -10.70 -6.45 0.45
N SER A 90 -10.52 -5.15 0.19
CA SER A 90 -9.65 -4.66 -0.89
C SER A 90 -8.19 -5.10 -0.72
N THR A 91 -7.45 -5.13 -1.83
CA THR A 91 -6.06 -5.59 -1.83
C THR A 91 -5.15 -4.65 -2.61
N LEU A 92 -4.00 -4.32 -2.02
CA LEU A 92 -2.88 -3.66 -2.69
C LEU A 92 -1.74 -4.67 -2.88
N ILE A 93 -1.30 -4.84 -4.12
CA ILE A 93 -0.32 -5.84 -4.51
C ILE A 93 0.91 -5.13 -5.08
N LEU A 94 2.07 -5.40 -4.49
CA LEU A 94 3.36 -5.08 -5.08
C LEU A 94 4.02 -6.39 -5.53
N THR A 95 4.50 -6.42 -6.76
CA THR A 95 5.25 -7.55 -7.29
C THR A 95 6.44 -7.11 -8.16
N SER A 96 7.38 -8.02 -8.33
CA SER A 96 8.40 -8.01 -9.39
C SER A 96 9.40 -6.85 -9.29
N GLY A 97 9.76 -6.42 -8.06
CA GLY A 97 10.64 -5.27 -7.84
C GLY A 97 9.95 -3.91 -7.81
N SER A 98 8.61 -3.89 -7.78
CA SER A 98 7.84 -2.65 -7.65
C SER A 98 7.97 -2.03 -6.29
N SER A 99 7.62 -0.75 -6.20
CA SER A 99 7.80 0.00 -4.97
C SER A 99 6.59 0.82 -4.53
N ILE A 100 6.42 0.91 -3.22
CA ILE A 100 5.66 1.98 -2.60
C ILE A 100 6.61 2.82 -1.74
N ASN A 101 6.53 4.14 -1.89
CA ASN A 101 7.21 5.08 -1.02
C ASN A 101 6.19 5.95 -0.27
N VAL A 102 6.11 5.79 1.04
CA VAL A 102 5.29 6.59 1.95
C VAL A 102 6.21 7.60 2.63
N ASP A 103 6.22 8.82 2.13
CA ASP A 103 7.12 9.90 2.56
C ASP A 103 6.27 11.08 3.00
N SER A 104 6.08 11.26 4.31
CA SER A 104 5.13 12.24 4.91
C SER A 104 3.65 12.04 4.53
N GLY A 105 3.28 10.88 3.99
CA GLY A 105 1.90 10.47 3.73
C GLY A 105 1.44 9.32 4.64
N THR A 106 0.22 8.82 4.42
CA THR A 106 -0.36 7.75 5.25
C THR A 106 -0.97 6.64 4.41
N ILE A 107 -0.78 5.38 4.80
CA ILE A 107 -1.54 4.23 4.30
C ILE A 107 -2.29 3.59 5.48
N ASN A 108 -3.58 3.34 5.31
CA ASN A 108 -4.44 2.67 6.29
C ASN A 108 -5.02 1.38 5.70
N LEU A 109 -4.83 0.25 6.38
CA LEU A 109 -5.48 -1.01 6.08
C LEU A 109 -6.56 -1.26 7.14
N GLU A 110 -7.79 -1.42 6.71
CA GLU A 110 -8.93 -1.68 7.59
C GLU A 110 -9.82 -2.81 7.03
N ASN A 111 -10.71 -3.35 7.86
CA ASN A 111 -11.81 -4.23 7.47
C ASN A 111 -11.40 -5.36 6.51
N ASN A 112 -10.44 -6.18 6.93
CA ASN A 112 -9.89 -7.33 6.19
C ASN A 112 -9.18 -6.99 4.87
N SER A 113 -8.83 -5.72 4.65
CA SER A 113 -7.97 -5.34 3.53
C SER A 113 -6.55 -5.92 3.68
N LYS A 114 -5.83 -5.95 2.56
CA LYS A 114 -4.55 -6.65 2.46
C LYS A 114 -3.52 -5.83 1.71
N LEU A 115 -2.29 -5.85 2.21
CA LEU A 115 -1.10 -5.41 1.49
C LEU A 115 -0.17 -6.59 1.27
N ASN A 116 0.05 -6.95 0.02
CA ASN A 116 0.89 -8.09 -0.37
C ASN A 116 2.15 -7.60 -1.08
N LEU A 117 3.31 -7.99 -0.59
CA LEU A 117 4.60 -7.74 -1.22
C LEU A 117 5.17 -9.07 -1.70
N THR A 118 5.42 -9.19 -2.99
CA THR A 118 5.98 -10.40 -3.59
C THR A 118 7.13 -10.11 -4.54
N ASN A 119 7.95 -11.12 -4.84
CA ASN A 119 8.95 -11.08 -5.91
C ASN A 119 9.86 -9.83 -5.84
N GLN A 120 10.51 -9.60 -4.69
CA GLN A 120 11.42 -8.47 -4.44
C GLN A 120 10.75 -7.09 -4.45
N ALA A 121 9.43 -7.02 -4.27
CA ALA A 121 8.73 -5.76 -4.05
C ALA A 121 9.25 -5.01 -2.81
N ILE A 122 9.19 -3.69 -2.83
CA ILE A 122 9.75 -2.82 -1.79
C ILE A 122 8.68 -1.87 -1.26
N LEU A 123 8.44 -1.90 0.05
CA LEU A 123 7.73 -0.84 0.75
C LEU A 123 8.74 0.00 1.54
N GLN A 124 8.69 1.31 1.36
CA GLN A 124 9.45 2.27 2.13
C GLN A 124 8.50 3.20 2.88
N VAL A 125 8.72 3.38 4.18
CA VAL A 125 8.00 4.36 5.01
C VAL A 125 9.03 5.26 5.68
N THR A 126 9.02 6.53 5.32
CA THR A 126 10.10 7.48 5.60
C THR A 126 9.57 8.87 5.95
N ASN A 127 10.43 9.71 6.55
CA ASN A 127 10.20 11.14 6.81
C ASN A 127 8.85 11.45 7.49
N GLY A 128 8.48 10.67 8.50
CA GLY A 128 7.20 10.83 9.20
C GLY A 128 5.99 10.22 8.49
N GLY A 129 6.20 9.50 7.40
CA GLY A 129 5.17 8.68 6.77
C GLY A 129 4.67 7.58 7.71
N VAL A 130 3.42 7.15 7.53
CA VAL A 130 2.75 6.20 8.42
C VAL A 130 2.09 5.09 7.62
N LEU A 131 2.28 3.85 8.04
CA LEU A 131 1.50 2.69 7.63
C LEU A 131 0.76 2.14 8.85
N ASN A 132 -0.55 2.27 8.88
CA ASN A 132 -1.42 1.72 9.91
C ASN A 132 -2.06 0.43 9.40
N ASP A 133 -1.77 -0.68 10.08
CA ASP A 133 -2.31 -1.99 9.75
C ASP A 133 -3.34 -2.44 10.79
N GLN A 134 -4.61 -2.41 10.39
CA GLN A 134 -5.75 -3.09 11.04
C GLN A 134 -6.38 -4.13 10.10
N GLY A 135 -5.66 -4.52 9.05
CA GLY A 135 -6.06 -5.51 8.07
C GLY A 135 -5.08 -6.68 8.12
N SER A 136 -4.27 -6.81 7.07
CA SER A 136 -3.15 -7.73 7.05
C SER A 136 -2.06 -7.29 6.08
N ILE A 137 -0.80 -7.48 6.49
CA ILE A 137 0.36 -7.32 5.62
C ILE A 137 0.99 -8.69 5.41
N THR A 138 1.15 -9.09 4.15
CA THR A 138 1.89 -10.30 3.76
C THR A 138 3.14 -9.89 3.02
N ASN A 139 4.31 -10.18 3.59
CA ASN A 139 5.59 -10.06 2.90
C ASN A 139 6.06 -11.46 2.48
N ASP A 140 5.95 -11.79 1.20
CA ASP A 140 6.39 -13.06 0.62
C ASP A 140 7.50 -12.78 -0.40
N SER A 141 8.74 -12.70 0.07
CA SER A 141 9.95 -12.31 -0.71
C SER A 141 10.06 -10.83 -1.10
N GLY A 142 9.33 -9.93 -0.46
CA GLY A 142 9.53 -8.48 -0.56
C GLY A 142 10.46 -7.91 0.52
N THR A 143 10.48 -6.59 0.65
CA THR A 143 11.23 -5.85 1.67
C THR A 143 10.40 -4.70 2.21
N ILE A 144 10.29 -4.59 3.54
CA ILE A 144 9.66 -3.45 4.22
C ILE A 144 10.75 -2.66 4.94
N ASN A 145 10.94 -1.40 4.56
CA ASN A 145 11.93 -0.49 5.12
C ASN A 145 11.24 0.67 5.85
N ILE A 146 11.47 0.79 7.16
CA ILE A 146 10.97 1.89 7.97
C ILE A 146 12.18 2.71 8.45
N ASN A 147 12.29 3.98 8.07
CA ASN A 147 13.43 4.83 8.41
C ASN A 147 13.01 6.31 8.56
N ASN A 148 13.93 7.19 8.96
CA ASN A 148 13.71 8.64 9.03
C ASN A 148 12.39 9.06 9.72
N ASN A 149 12.09 8.49 10.89
CA ASN A 149 10.84 8.70 11.64
C ASN A 149 9.56 8.20 10.95
N GLY A 150 9.68 7.34 9.93
CA GLY A 150 8.56 6.55 9.44
C GLY A 150 8.01 5.63 10.54
N LEU A 151 6.72 5.33 10.45
CA LEU A 151 6.01 4.50 11.42
C LEU A 151 5.29 3.35 10.70
N LEU A 152 5.51 2.14 11.19
CA LEU A 152 4.65 0.99 10.92
C LEU A 152 3.90 0.68 12.22
N ASP A 153 2.60 0.92 12.22
CA ASP A 153 1.72 0.70 13.36
C ASP A 153 0.83 -0.53 13.10
N ILE A 154 1.04 -1.62 13.84
CA ILE A 154 0.30 -2.88 13.69
C ILE A 154 -0.73 -2.96 14.82
N ASN A 155 -1.99 -2.63 14.52
CA ASN A 155 -3.09 -2.55 15.47
C ASN A 155 -4.11 -3.66 15.20
N ASN A 156 -4.33 -4.56 16.16
CA ASN A 156 -5.26 -5.70 16.00
C ASN A 156 -4.98 -6.55 14.75
N SER A 157 -3.75 -6.52 14.24
CA SER A 157 -3.26 -7.29 13.09
C SER A 157 -2.06 -8.16 13.50
N THR A 158 -1.56 -8.97 12.57
CA THR A 158 -0.39 -9.83 12.76
C THR A 158 0.71 -9.43 11.78
N LEU A 159 1.89 -9.14 12.29
CA LEU A 159 3.11 -9.06 11.47
C LEU A 159 3.77 -10.45 11.45
N ASN A 160 3.70 -11.15 10.32
CA ASN A 160 4.38 -12.43 10.14
C ASN A 160 5.85 -12.18 9.76
N ILE A 161 6.78 -12.81 10.49
CA ILE A 161 8.23 -12.68 10.30
C ILE A 161 8.77 -14.10 10.10
N ASP A 162 9.24 -14.41 8.90
CA ASP A 162 9.77 -15.73 8.57
C ASP A 162 11.29 -15.84 8.81
N SER A 163 11.90 -16.98 8.44
CA SER A 163 13.32 -17.23 8.71
C SER A 163 14.28 -16.28 7.97
N GLN A 164 13.81 -15.55 6.97
CA GLN A 164 14.59 -14.62 6.15
C GLN A 164 14.39 -13.16 6.56
N ASP A 165 13.34 -12.86 7.33
CA ASP A 165 13.01 -11.52 7.78
C ASP A 165 13.92 -11.04 8.93
N THR A 166 14.10 -9.73 9.07
CA THR A 166 14.84 -9.11 10.18
C THR A 166 14.14 -7.85 10.66
N ILE A 167 13.85 -7.76 11.96
CA ILE A 167 13.40 -6.52 12.59
C ILE A 167 14.62 -5.76 13.14
N LYS A 168 14.92 -4.59 12.57
CA LYS A 168 16.00 -3.70 13.04
C LYS A 168 15.41 -2.42 13.62
N ALA A 169 15.72 -2.13 14.87
CA ALA A 169 15.42 -0.83 15.48
C ALA A 169 16.69 0.00 15.61
N SER A 170 16.66 1.26 15.17
CA SER A 170 17.79 2.19 15.25
C SER A 170 18.11 2.67 16.68
N LYS A 171 17.18 2.46 17.62
CA LYS A 171 17.38 2.80 19.04
C LYS A 171 16.79 1.76 20.00
N TYR A 172 15.46 1.62 20.03
CA TYR A 172 14.77 0.67 20.91
C TYR A 172 13.71 -0.10 20.14
N LEU A 173 13.60 -1.40 20.42
CA LEU A 173 12.46 -2.22 20.06
C LEU A 173 11.68 -2.50 21.33
N ASN A 174 10.55 -1.81 21.53
CA ASN A 174 9.67 -2.04 22.67
C ASN A 174 8.67 -3.15 22.31
N MET A 175 8.92 -4.39 22.75
CA MET A 175 8.04 -5.52 22.54
C MET A 175 7.35 -5.93 23.84
N SER A 176 6.03 -6.05 23.82
CA SER A 176 5.26 -6.72 24.87
C SER A 176 4.76 -8.05 24.34
N ILE A 177 5.31 -9.16 24.84
CA ILE A 177 4.89 -10.51 24.47
C ILE A 177 3.92 -11.01 25.54
N THR A 178 2.68 -11.28 25.15
CA THR A 178 1.69 -11.94 26.00
C THR A 178 1.58 -13.40 25.56
N CYS A 179 2.08 -14.33 26.37
CA CYS A 179 1.85 -15.76 26.13
C CYS A 179 0.48 -16.16 26.69
N GLU A 180 -0.47 -16.54 25.83
CA GLU A 180 -1.69 -17.21 26.27
C GLU A 180 -1.39 -18.69 26.56
N ASN A 181 -1.39 -19.04 27.85
CA ASN A 181 -1.47 -20.39 28.43
C ASN A 181 -0.70 -21.51 27.70
N VAL A 182 0.60 -21.65 28.01
CA VAL A 182 1.28 -22.93 27.84
C VAL A 182 0.82 -23.84 28.98
N THR A 183 -0.10 -24.77 28.71
CA THR A 183 -0.46 -25.82 29.67
C THR A 183 0.81 -26.65 29.97
N PRO A 184 1.32 -26.69 31.21
CA PRO A 184 2.46 -27.53 31.54
C PRO A 184 2.10 -29.00 31.27
N LYS A 185 2.98 -29.72 30.57
CA LYS A 185 2.90 -31.19 30.48
C LYS A 185 3.41 -31.83 31.77
#